data_AF-A0A5D3DM73-F1
#
_entry.id   AF-A0A5D3DM73-F1
#
_cell.length_a   1.000
_cell.length_b   1.000
_cell.length_c   1.000
_cell.angle_alpha   90.00
_cell.angle_beta   90.00
_cell.angle_gamma   90.00
#
_symmetry.space_group_name_H-M   'P 1'
#
loop_
_entity.id
_entity.type
_entity.pdbx_description
1 polymer ?
#
loop_
_entity_poly.entity_id
_entity_poly.type
_entity_poly.pdbx_seq_one_letter_code
_entity_poly.pdbx_strand_id
1 'polypeptide(L)'
;MNKPFPQKTAAPGLTFFHIPLPEFSSFDASNYTGVRQEGISSPSVNSGFFTSMVEAGDVKAVFTGHDHLNDFCGLLTGINLCYGGGFGYHAYGKAGWSRRARVVVANLERTAKGNWGSVKSIRTWKRLDDKHLTPIDSQVLWSKS
;
A
#
# COMPACT_ATOMS: atom_id res chain seq x y z
N MET A 1 -30.15 -9.55 -18.68
CA MET A 1 -29.47 -8.82 -17.59
C MET A 1 -29.08 -7.45 -18.12
N ASN A 2 -29.44 -6.36 -17.45
CA ASN A 2 -29.04 -5.01 -17.86
C ASN A 2 -27.53 -4.84 -17.62
N LYS A 3 -26.81 -4.25 -18.58
CA LYS A 3 -25.39 -3.93 -18.42
C LYS A 3 -25.22 -2.92 -17.26
N PRO A 4 -24.22 -3.10 -16.39
CA PRO A 4 -23.91 -2.10 -15.38
C PRO A 4 -23.54 -0.78 -16.08
N PHE A 5 -23.94 0.35 -15.47
CA PHE A 5 -23.55 1.65 -15.99
C PHE A 5 -22.02 1.80 -15.91
N PRO A 6 -21.35 2.26 -16.98
CA PRO A 6 -19.92 2.51 -16.95
C PRO A 6 -19.61 3.60 -15.89
N GLN A 7 -18.49 3.43 -15.18
CA GLN A 7 -18.00 4.46 -14.27
C GLN A 7 -17.68 5.74 -15.06
N LYS A 8 -18.12 6.89 -14.55
CA LYS A 8 -17.90 8.20 -15.20
C LYS A 8 -16.46 8.72 -15.06
N THR A 9 -15.70 8.19 -14.10
CA THR A 9 -14.32 8.58 -13.79
C THR A 9 -13.52 7.33 -13.43
N ALA A 10 -12.23 7.30 -13.78
CA ALA A 10 -11.33 6.23 -13.35
C ALA A 10 -11.34 6.13 -11.81
N ALA A 11 -11.53 4.92 -11.30
CA ALA A 11 -11.40 4.64 -9.88
C ALA A 11 -9.91 4.59 -9.51
N PRO A 12 -9.51 5.02 -8.30
CA PRO A 12 -8.12 4.87 -7.85
C PRO A 12 -7.73 3.39 -7.81
N GLY A 13 -6.72 3.01 -8.59
CA GLY A 13 -6.19 1.66 -8.68
C GLY A 13 -5.29 1.30 -7.49
N LEU A 14 -5.36 0.04 -7.08
CA LEU A 14 -4.47 -0.56 -6.08
C LEU A 14 -3.79 -1.79 -6.66
N THR A 15 -2.47 -1.86 -6.55
CA THR A 15 -1.67 -2.96 -7.10
C THR A 15 -1.05 -3.77 -5.96
N PHE A 16 -1.11 -5.10 -6.06
CA PHE A 16 -0.53 -6.03 -5.09
C PHE A 16 0.36 -7.03 -5.80
N PHE A 17 1.61 -7.16 -5.36
CA PHE A 17 2.54 -8.20 -5.80
C PHE A 17 3.52 -8.52 -4.67
N HIS A 18 4.38 -9.54 -4.83
CA HIS A 18 5.18 -10.02 -3.70
C HIS A 18 6.57 -9.36 -3.60
N ILE A 19 7.29 -9.24 -4.72
CA ILE A 19 8.68 -8.76 -4.75
C ILE A 19 8.69 -7.23 -4.93
N PRO A 20 9.41 -6.46 -4.10
CA PRO A 20 9.45 -5.00 -4.23
C PRO A 20 10.06 -4.58 -5.57
N LEU A 21 9.58 -3.45 -6.09
CA LEU A 21 10.18 -2.83 -7.26
C LEU A 21 11.52 -2.16 -6.90
N PRO A 22 12.43 -1.97 -7.87
CA PRO A 22 13.67 -1.22 -7.65
C PRO A 22 13.47 0.16 -6.99
N GLU A 23 12.35 0.82 -7.28
CA GLU A 23 11.99 2.14 -6.77
C GLU A 23 11.79 2.19 -5.24
N PHE A 24 11.54 1.05 -4.57
CA PHE A 24 11.52 1.03 -3.10
C PHE A 24 12.88 1.44 -2.49
N SER A 25 13.97 1.32 -3.24
CA SER A 25 15.30 1.75 -2.81
C SER A 25 15.51 3.26 -2.84
N SER A 26 14.62 4.03 -3.48
CA SER A 26 14.77 5.50 -3.59
C SER A 26 14.37 6.25 -2.32
N PHE A 27 13.72 5.59 -1.36
CA PHE A 27 13.32 6.23 -0.11
C PHE A 27 14.46 6.29 0.90
N ASP A 28 14.69 7.49 1.41
CA ASP A 28 15.45 7.77 2.63
C ASP A 28 14.53 7.82 3.86
N ALA A 29 15.13 7.89 5.06
CA ALA A 29 14.39 7.92 6.33
C ALA A 29 13.48 9.15 6.51
N SER A 30 13.64 10.21 5.71
CA SER A 30 12.78 11.41 5.77
C SER A 30 11.50 11.28 4.93
N ASN A 31 11.41 10.28 4.05
CA ASN A 31 10.41 10.23 2.99
C ASN A 31 9.44 9.04 3.06
N TYR A 32 9.32 8.39 4.23
CA TYR A 32 8.33 7.34 4.46
C TYR A 32 7.76 7.35 5.88
N THR A 33 6.60 6.69 6.07
CA THR A 33 6.06 6.32 7.37
C THR A 33 6.35 4.84 7.66
N GLY A 34 6.77 4.51 8.88
CA GLY A 34 7.12 3.15 9.30
C GLY A 34 8.62 2.97 9.45
N VAL A 35 9.12 1.74 9.28
CA VAL A 35 10.53 1.41 9.52
C VAL A 35 11.09 0.53 8.39
N ARG A 36 12.27 0.91 7.90
CA ARG A 36 13.13 0.07 7.05
C ARG A 36 14.23 -0.53 7.91
N GLN A 37 14.31 -1.85 7.96
CA GLN A 37 15.29 -2.56 8.81
C GLN A 37 16.25 -3.46 8.03
N GLU A 38 16.03 -3.63 6.73
CA GLU A 38 16.90 -4.43 5.87
C GLU A 38 17.01 -3.82 4.47
N GLY A 39 17.81 -4.48 3.62
CA GLY A 39 17.90 -4.17 2.20
C GLY A 39 16.55 -4.28 1.50
N ILE A 40 16.47 -3.76 0.28
CA ILE A 40 15.31 -3.95 -0.59
C ILE A 40 15.65 -5.10 -1.53
N SER A 41 14.96 -6.22 -1.42
CA SER A 41 15.22 -7.41 -2.26
C SER A 41 14.48 -7.30 -3.60
N SER A 42 14.78 -6.24 -4.35
CA SER A 42 14.22 -6.00 -5.69
C SER A 42 15.04 -6.67 -6.78
N PRO A 43 14.46 -6.92 -7.98
CA PRO A 43 15.22 -7.41 -9.13
C PRO A 43 16.29 -6.41 -9.55
N SER A 44 17.40 -6.90 -10.09
CA SER A 44 18.48 -6.06 -10.63
C SER A 44 18.11 -5.32 -11.92
N VAL A 45 17.11 -5.83 -12.65
CA VAL A 45 16.60 -5.23 -13.89
C VAL A 45 15.31 -4.48 -13.59
N ASN A 46 15.27 -3.19 -13.93
CA ASN A 46 14.04 -2.41 -13.94
C ASN A 46 13.37 -2.54 -15.31
N SER A 47 12.25 -3.28 -15.37
CA SER A 47 11.49 -3.50 -16.61
C SER A 47 10.57 -2.33 -16.97
N GLY A 48 10.55 -1.25 -16.18
CA GLY A 48 9.67 -0.09 -16.39
C GLY A 48 8.27 -0.24 -15.79
N PHE A 49 7.99 -1.26 -14.98
CA PHE A 49 6.64 -1.48 -14.45
C PHE A 49 6.13 -0.33 -13.58
N PHE A 50 6.99 0.29 -12.77
CA PHE A 50 6.64 1.50 -12.03
C PHE A 50 6.28 2.65 -12.97
N THR A 51 7.12 2.90 -13.98
CA THR A 51 6.88 3.93 -15.01
C THR A 51 5.53 3.72 -15.70
N SER A 52 5.20 2.49 -16.09
CA SER A 52 3.90 2.20 -16.70
C SER A 52 2.72 2.51 -15.78
N MET A 53 2.84 2.28 -14.47
CA MET A 53 1.80 2.66 -13.50
C MET A 53 1.67 4.18 -13.35
N VAL A 54 2.80 4.91 -13.38
CA VAL A 54 2.81 6.37 -13.37
C VAL A 54 2.12 6.92 -14.62
N GLU A 55 2.45 6.40 -15.81
CA GLU A 55 1.88 6.80 -17.09
C GLU A 55 0.38 6.48 -17.20
N ALA A 56 -0.06 5.35 -16.64
CA ALA A 56 -1.48 5.01 -16.57
C ALA A 56 -2.29 6.00 -15.73
N GLY A 57 -1.70 6.54 -14.66
CA GLY A 57 -2.24 7.66 -13.88
C GLY A 57 -3.42 7.32 -12.96
N ASP A 58 -3.95 6.10 -12.99
CA ASP A 58 -5.06 5.64 -12.16
C ASP A 58 -4.60 4.95 -10.86
N VAL A 59 -3.44 4.28 -10.86
CA VAL A 59 -2.86 3.63 -9.69
C VAL A 59 -2.46 4.65 -8.62
N LYS A 60 -2.85 4.42 -7.37
CA LYS A 60 -2.55 5.30 -6.22
C LYS A 60 -1.75 4.65 -5.10
N ALA A 61 -1.76 3.33 -5.03
CA ALA A 61 -0.88 2.61 -4.13
C ALA A 61 -0.51 1.21 -4.65
N VAL A 62 0.69 0.80 -4.27
CA VAL A 62 1.33 -0.48 -4.53
C VAL A 62 1.65 -1.11 -3.19
N PHE A 63 1.34 -2.39 -3.05
CA PHE A 63 1.63 -3.17 -1.85
C PHE A 63 2.51 -4.36 -2.18
N THR A 64 3.61 -4.49 -1.44
CA THR A 64 4.59 -5.56 -1.61
C THR A 64 4.90 -6.31 -0.30
N GLY A 65 5.57 -7.44 -0.42
CA GLY A 65 6.10 -8.23 0.71
C GLY A 65 7.57 -8.56 0.50
N HIS A 66 7.92 -9.84 0.65
CA HIS A 66 9.26 -10.41 0.45
C HIS A 66 10.30 -10.08 1.53
N ASP A 67 10.45 -8.81 1.89
CA ASP A 67 11.33 -8.36 2.97
C ASP A 67 10.56 -8.32 4.31
N HIS A 68 10.89 -9.19 5.25
CA HIS A 68 10.05 -9.46 6.43
C HIS A 68 10.26 -8.46 7.59
N LEU A 69 11.32 -7.65 7.53
CA LEU A 69 11.67 -6.65 8.53
C LEU A 69 11.32 -5.23 8.07
N ASN A 70 11.10 -5.03 6.77
CA ASN A 70 10.62 -3.76 6.21
C ASN A 70 9.09 -3.62 6.35
N ASP A 71 8.64 -2.46 6.82
CA ASP A 71 7.20 -2.20 6.99
C ASP A 71 6.79 -0.75 6.65
N PHE A 72 7.66 -0.03 5.95
CA PHE A 72 7.45 1.35 5.59
C PHE A 72 6.47 1.53 4.42
N CYS A 73 5.94 2.74 4.29
CA CYS A 73 5.25 3.19 3.09
C CYS A 73 5.57 4.65 2.78
N GLY A 74 5.93 4.93 1.54
CA GLY A 74 6.31 6.27 1.07
C GLY A 74 5.63 6.63 -0.25
N LEU A 75 5.54 7.93 -0.52
CA LEU A 75 4.96 8.47 -1.76
C LEU A 75 6.06 8.75 -2.77
N LEU A 76 5.97 8.16 -3.96
CA LEU A 76 6.88 8.41 -5.07
C LEU A 76 6.07 8.68 -6.34
N THR A 77 6.30 9.83 -6.98
CA THR A 77 5.67 10.21 -8.26
C THR A 77 4.14 10.01 -8.25
N GLY A 78 3.48 10.36 -7.14
CA GLY A 78 2.03 10.25 -6.99
C GLY A 78 1.49 8.85 -6.67
N ILE A 79 2.35 7.85 -6.46
CA ILE A 79 1.97 6.48 -6.08
C ILE A 79 2.59 6.14 -4.72
N ASN A 80 1.79 5.61 -3.80
CA ASN A 80 2.28 5.12 -2.52
C ASN A 80 2.90 3.72 -2.69
N LEU A 81 4.16 3.53 -2.32
CA LEU A 81 4.85 2.25 -2.32
C LEU A 81 4.92 1.74 -0.88
N CYS A 82 4.13 0.71 -0.55
CA CYS A 82 3.96 0.22 0.82
C CYS A 82 4.40 -1.25 0.98
N TYR A 83 5.16 -1.56 2.03
CA TYR A 83 5.33 -2.93 2.51
C TYR A 83 4.11 -3.39 3.32
N GLY A 84 3.66 -4.62 3.10
CA GLY A 84 2.60 -5.28 3.88
C GLY A 84 3.00 -5.62 5.32
N GLY A 85 4.32 -5.64 5.59
CA GLY A 85 4.91 -6.08 6.84
C GLY A 85 5.06 -7.60 6.91
N GLY A 86 6.05 -8.07 7.69
CA GLY A 86 6.25 -9.49 7.94
C GLY A 86 5.17 -10.08 8.86
N PHE A 87 4.08 -10.56 8.27
CA PHE A 87 2.93 -11.13 9.01
C PHE A 87 3.17 -12.58 9.48
N GLY A 88 3.74 -13.43 8.63
CA GLY A 88 3.85 -14.86 8.90
C GLY A 88 4.84 -15.22 10.00
N TYR A 89 4.55 -16.28 10.75
CA TYR A 89 5.50 -16.91 11.69
C TYR A 89 6.43 -17.91 11.00
N HIS A 90 6.14 -18.26 9.76
CA HIS A 90 7.06 -19.01 8.91
C HIS A 90 8.13 -18.08 8.32
N ALA A 91 9.33 -18.61 8.06
CA ALA A 91 10.52 -17.86 7.66
C ALA A 91 11.05 -16.86 8.71
N TYR A 92 11.91 -15.93 8.29
CA TYR A 92 12.69 -15.11 9.21
C TYR A 92 11.91 -13.93 9.80
N GLY A 93 12.49 -13.35 10.86
CA GLY A 93 11.99 -12.21 11.61
C GLY A 93 13.10 -11.66 12.51
N LYS A 94 12.76 -10.75 13.42
CA LYS A 94 13.72 -10.14 14.35
C LYS A 94 13.20 -10.25 15.78
N ALA A 95 14.05 -10.73 16.70
CA ALA A 95 13.68 -10.78 18.12
C ALA A 95 13.35 -9.38 18.64
N GLY A 96 12.27 -9.27 19.42
CA GLY A 96 11.77 -7.98 19.92
C GLY A 96 11.04 -7.11 18.87
N TRP A 97 10.76 -7.63 17.68
CA TRP A 97 10.04 -6.92 16.60
C TRP A 97 8.71 -7.63 16.31
N SER A 98 7.62 -7.17 16.92
CA SER A 98 6.29 -7.79 16.82
C SER A 98 5.83 -7.94 15.38
N ARG A 99 5.34 -9.11 14.92
CA ARG A 99 4.82 -9.28 13.56
C ARG A 99 3.72 -8.25 13.26
N ARG A 100 3.38 -8.01 11.98
CA ARG A 100 2.27 -7.09 11.66
C ARG A 100 1.60 -7.39 10.35
N ALA A 101 0.35 -6.98 10.25
CA ALA A 101 -0.40 -6.94 9.00
C ALA A 101 -0.75 -5.49 8.66
N ARG A 102 -0.53 -5.10 7.41
CA ARG A 102 -1.07 -3.86 6.86
C ARG A 102 -2.55 -4.03 6.52
N VAL A 103 -3.38 -3.12 7.05
CA VAL A 103 -4.81 -3.02 6.72
C VAL A 103 -4.99 -1.94 5.67
N VAL A 104 -5.78 -2.22 4.64
CA VAL A 104 -6.13 -1.25 3.58
C VAL A 104 -7.64 -1.10 3.53
N VAL A 105 -8.14 0.13 3.63
CA VAL A 105 -9.57 0.45 3.62
C VAL A 105 -9.89 1.44 2.52
N ALA A 106 -10.73 1.01 1.59
CA ALA A 106 -11.39 1.87 0.61
C ALA A 106 -12.77 2.28 1.13
N ASN A 107 -12.95 3.57 1.37
CA ASN A 107 -14.23 4.14 1.79
C ASN A 107 -14.99 4.64 0.56
N LEU A 108 -16.27 4.31 0.45
CA LEU A 108 -17.14 4.79 -0.62
C LEU A 108 -17.91 6.04 -0.18
N GLU A 109 -18.25 6.91 -1.13
CA GLU A 109 -19.15 8.03 -0.88
C GLU A 109 -20.58 7.55 -0.60
N ARG A 110 -21.29 8.20 0.33
CA ARG A 110 -22.74 8.07 0.44
C ARG A 110 -23.43 9.15 -0.38
N THR A 111 -24.31 8.74 -1.28
CA THR A 111 -25.13 9.64 -2.09
C THR A 111 -26.29 10.20 -1.25
N ALA A 112 -26.85 11.34 -1.67
CA ALA A 112 -28.00 11.97 -1.02
C ALA A 112 -29.23 11.04 -0.90
N LYS A 113 -29.33 10.02 -1.76
CA LYS A 113 -30.41 9.01 -1.75
C LYS A 113 -30.08 7.78 -0.90
N GLY A 114 -28.98 7.79 -0.14
CA GLY A 114 -28.56 6.67 0.70
C GLY A 114 -27.81 5.55 -0.01
N ASN A 115 -27.65 5.60 -1.33
CA ASN A 115 -26.87 4.63 -2.11
C ASN A 115 -25.36 4.90 -2.03
N TRP A 116 -24.54 3.92 -2.40
CA TRP A 116 -23.08 4.04 -2.48
C TRP A 116 -22.63 4.64 -3.82
N GLY A 117 -21.67 5.57 -3.75
CA GLY A 117 -21.04 6.24 -4.89
C GLY A 117 -19.62 5.72 -5.18
N SER A 118 -18.79 6.57 -5.77
CA SER A 118 -17.39 6.25 -6.07
C SER A 118 -16.55 6.11 -4.79
N VAL A 119 -15.31 5.62 -4.94
CA VAL A 119 -14.33 5.65 -3.87
C VAL A 119 -14.11 7.11 -3.43
N LYS A 120 -14.25 7.36 -2.13
CA LYS A 120 -14.01 8.65 -1.47
C LYS A 120 -12.57 8.79 -1.00
N SER A 121 -12.03 7.72 -0.40
CA SER A 121 -10.67 7.73 0.14
C SER A 121 -10.14 6.31 0.34
N ILE A 122 -8.82 6.17 0.26
CA ILE A 122 -8.09 4.96 0.60
C ILE A 122 -7.18 5.29 1.79
N ARG A 123 -7.29 4.49 2.85
CA ARG A 123 -6.50 4.61 4.08
C ARG A 123 -5.80 3.31 4.38
N THR A 124 -4.68 3.39 5.07
CA THR A 124 -3.97 2.22 5.57
C THR A 124 -3.35 2.48 6.92
N TRP A 125 -3.16 1.41 7.69
CA TRP A 125 -2.41 1.37 8.93
C TRP A 125 -1.86 -0.05 9.11
N LYS A 126 -1.05 -0.28 10.14
CA LYS A 126 -0.59 -1.63 10.51
C LYS A 126 -1.22 -2.06 11.83
N ARG A 127 -1.46 -3.34 11.97
CA ARG A 127 -1.84 -4.00 13.23
C ARG A 127 -0.67 -4.84 13.69
N LEU A 128 -0.12 -4.54 14.86
CA LEU A 128 0.92 -5.36 15.48
C LEU A 128 0.32 -6.68 15.97
N ASP A 129 1.12 -7.73 15.91
CA ASP A 129 0.87 -8.99 16.60
C ASP A 129 1.33 -8.85 18.06
N ASP A 130 0.55 -8.10 18.82
CA ASP A 130 0.65 -8.00 20.26
C ASP A 130 -0.71 -8.32 20.88
N LYS A 131 -0.80 -8.29 22.22
CA LYS A 131 -2.04 -8.62 22.93
C LYS A 131 -3.24 -7.72 22.58
N HIS A 132 -3.02 -6.54 22.00
CA HIS A 132 -4.04 -5.54 21.72
C HIS A 132 -4.28 -5.30 20.23
N LEU A 133 -3.56 -6.02 19.38
CA LEU A 133 -3.47 -5.75 17.96
C LEU A 133 -3.22 -4.26 17.69
N THR A 134 -2.22 -3.69 18.36
CA THR A 134 -2.02 -2.23 18.41
C THR A 134 -1.98 -1.64 16.99
N PRO A 135 -2.85 -0.66 16.68
CA PRO A 135 -2.80 0.03 15.41
C PRO A 135 -1.67 1.06 15.41
N ILE A 136 -0.85 1.06 14.38
CA ILE A 136 0.23 2.05 14.20
C ILE A 136 0.23 2.59 12.77
N ASP A 137 0.90 3.73 12.57
CA ASP A 137 1.25 4.26 11.25
C ASP A 137 0.05 4.46 10.31
N SER A 138 -1.02 5.08 10.84
CA SER A 138 -2.18 5.43 10.05
C SER A 138 -1.86 6.51 9.02
N GLN A 139 -2.18 6.27 7.76
CA GLN A 139 -1.94 7.18 6.64
C GLN A 139 -3.12 7.18 5.65
N VAL A 140 -3.34 8.33 5.00
CA VAL A 140 -4.26 8.46 3.86
C VAL A 140 -3.42 8.27 2.60
N LEU A 141 -3.72 7.25 1.79
CA LEU A 141 -3.01 7.00 0.54
C LEU A 141 -3.58 7.82 -0.61
N TRP A 142 -4.90 8.03 -0.58
CA TRP A 142 -5.62 8.80 -1.58
C TRP A 142 -6.93 9.31 -1.01
N SER A 143 -7.32 10.50 -1.41
CA SER A 143 -8.66 11.05 -1.20
C SER A 143 -9.09 11.76 -2.46
N LYS A 144 -10.38 11.63 -2.79
CA LYS A 144 -11.00 12.43 -3.83
C LYS A 144 -10.93 13.90 -3.40
N SER A 145 -10.39 14.75 -4.27
CA SER A 145 -10.34 16.21 -4.08
C SER A 145 -11.72 16.83 -4.10
#